data_AF-A0A963H3G1-F1
#
_entry.id   AF-A0A963H3G1-F1
#
_cell.length_a   1.000
_cell.length_b   1.000
_cell.length_c   1.000
_cell.angle_alpha   90.00
_cell.angle_beta   90.00
_cell.angle_gamma   90.00
#
_symmetry.space_group_name_H-M   'P 1'
#
loop_
_entity.id
_entity.type
_entity.pdbx_description
1 polymer ?
#
loop_
_entity_poly.entity_id
_entity_poly.type
_entity_poly.pdbx_seq_one_letter_code
_entity_poly.pdbx_strand_id
1 'polypeptide(L)' 'WVYTAKPRYRTSDQPCEIDAIANGRAQVAFAQPQWALTPGQSVVVYESKVCLGGGIIAA' A
#
# COMPACT_ATOMS: atom_id res chain seq x y z
N TRP A 1 8.25 -9.88 -5.45
CA TRP A 1 7.18 -8.89 -5.22
C TRP A 1 7.04 -8.07 -6.47
N VAL A 2 5.86 -8.11 -7.09
CA VAL A 2 5.56 -7.36 -8.32
C VAL A 2 5.18 -5.90 -7.99
N TYR A 3 4.69 -5.67 -6.77
CA TYR A 3 4.20 -4.37 -6.32
C TYR A 3 5.00 -3.81 -5.15
N THR A 4 4.98 -2.48 -5.05
CA THR A 4 5.42 -1.75 -3.87
C THR A 4 4.31 -0.82 -3.40
N ALA A 5 4.23 -0.59 -2.09
CA ALA A 5 3.27 0.34 -1.51
C ALA A 5 3.98 1.38 -0.65
N LYS A 6 3.50 2.61 -0.75
CA LYS A 6 4.01 3.78 -0.05
C LYS A 6 2.96 4.26 0.95
N PRO A 7 3.02 3.82 2.22
CA PRO A 7 2.05 4.22 3.23
C PRO A 7 2.26 5.64 3.75
N ARG A 8 3.42 6.27 3.47
CA ARG A 8 3.75 7.64 3.86
C ARG A 8 4.63 8.33 2.82
N TYR A 9 4.36 9.61 2.57
CA TYR A 9 5.01 10.38 1.49
C TYR A 9 6.54 10.44 1.56
N ARG A 10 7.12 10.52 2.77
CA ARG A 10 8.58 10.64 2.98
C ARG A 10 9.29 9.32 3.26
N THR A 11 8.62 8.18 3.09
CA THR A 11 9.20 6.85 3.28
C THR A 11 9.49 6.23 1.91
N SER A 12 10.47 5.33 1.82
CA SER A 12 10.67 4.54 0.60
C SER A 12 9.51 3.56 0.40
N ASP A 13 9.23 3.23 -0.86
CA ASP A 13 8.20 2.25 -1.20
C ASP A 13 8.61 0.87 -0.67
N GLN A 14 7.64 0.15 -0.10
CA GLN A 14 7.87 -1.12 0.57
C GLN A 14 7.30 -2.25 -0.27
N PRO A 15 8.04 -3.36 -0.48
CA PRO A 15 7.52 -4.51 -1.21
C PRO A 15 6.23 -5.03 -0.59
N CYS A 16 5.22 -5.28 -1.42
CA CYS A 16 3.92 -5.77 -0.98
C CYS A 16 3.24 -6.67 -2.02
N GLU A 17 2.17 -7.31 -1.59
CA GLU A 17 1.20 -8.03 -2.42
C GLU A 17 -0.21 -7.50 -2.15
N ILE A 18 -1.08 -7.67 -3.14
CA ILE A 18 -2.51 -7.32 -3.03
C ILE A 18 -3.26 -8.64 -2.96
N ASP A 19 -3.69 -9.04 -1.76
CA ASP A 19 -4.35 -10.33 -1.53
C ASP A 19 -5.76 -10.37 -2.10
N ALA A 20 -6.47 -9.22 -2.06
CA ALA A 20 -7.85 -9.12 -2.51
C ALA A 20 -8.20 -7.68 -2.90
N ILE A 21 -9.08 -7.53 -3.89
CA ILE A 21 -9.74 -6.28 -4.25
C ILE A 21 -11.24 -6.55 -4.38
N ALA A 22 -12.04 -5.90 -3.54
CA ALA A 22 -13.49 -6.01 -3.57
C ALA A 22 -14.15 -4.77 -2.97
N ASN A 23 -15.30 -4.38 -3.53
CA ASN A 23 -16.14 -3.30 -2.98
C ASN A 23 -15.38 -1.98 -2.70
N GLY A 24 -14.45 -1.61 -3.58
CA GLY A 24 -13.64 -0.40 -3.43
C GLY A 24 -12.58 -0.45 -2.32
N ARG A 25 -12.31 -1.64 -1.77
CA ARG A 25 -11.25 -1.89 -0.79
C ARG A 25 -10.21 -2.84 -1.36
N ALA A 26 -8.97 -2.64 -0.94
CA ALA A 26 -7.85 -3.53 -1.24
C ALA A 26 -7.24 -4.01 0.07
N GLN A 27 -6.95 -5.31 0.17
CA GLN A 27 -6.13 -5.87 1.22
C GLN A 27 -4.68 -5.92 0.73
N VAL A 28 -3.79 -5.23 1.43
CA VAL A 28 -2.38 -5.13 1.06
C VAL A 28 -1.53 -5.76 2.16
N ALA A 29 -0.79 -6.81 1.81
CA ALA A 29 0.15 -7.48 2.69
C ALA A 29 1.57 -6.98 2.38
N PHE A 30 2.25 -6.39 3.37
CA PHE A 30 3.63 -5.98 3.23
C PHE A 30 4.58 -7.17 3.49
N ALA A 31 5.66 -7.26 2.71
CA ALA A 31 6.67 -8.29 2.88
C ALA A 31 7.38 -8.22 4.24
N GLN A 32 7.42 -7.04 4.85
CA GLN A 32 7.92 -6.82 6.20
C GLN A 32 6.93 -5.98 7.01
N PRO A 33 6.85 -6.16 8.35
CA PRO A 33 6.01 -5.35 9.22
C PRO A 33 6.30 -3.85 9.05
N GLN A 34 5.24 -3.05 8.96
CA GLN A 34 5.34 -1.60 8.80
C GLN A 34 5.05 -0.89 10.11
N TRP A 35 5.94 0.02 10.49
CA TRP A 35 5.77 0.81 11.69
C TRP A 35 4.74 1.92 11.49
N ALA A 36 3.82 2.07 12.46
CA ALA A 36 2.88 3.17 12.55
C ALA A 36 2.05 3.43 11.27
N LEU A 37 1.48 2.38 10.69
CA LEU A 37 0.34 2.55 9.77
C LEU A 37 -0.82 3.17 10.55
N THR A 38 -1.35 4.30 10.08
CA THR A 38 -2.38 5.05 10.80
C THR A 38 -3.63 5.16 9.95
N PRO A 39 -4.81 4.72 10.45
CA PRO A 39 -6.07 4.92 9.74
C PRO A 39 -6.28 6.39 9.34
N GLY A 40 -6.78 6.62 8.14
CA GLY A 40 -6.94 7.96 7.57
C GLY A 40 -5.73 8.47 6.78
N GLN A 41 -4.55 7.85 6.89
CA GLN A 41 -3.44 8.15 5.99
C GLN A 41 -3.65 7.50 4.62
N SER A 42 -3.11 8.12 3.58
CA SER A 42 -3.13 7.54 2.23
C SER A 42 -2.00 6.53 2.05
N VAL A 43 -2.32 5.44 1.36
CA VAL A 43 -1.34 4.50 0.81
C VAL A 43 -1.43 4.53 -0.71
N VAL A 44 -0.29 4.53 -1.38
CA VAL A 44 -0.20 4.50 -2.85
C VAL A 44 0.52 3.25 -3.29
N VAL A 45 0.00 2.56 -4.29
CA VAL A 45 0.56 1.31 -4.82
C VAL A 45 1.19 1.56 -6.18
N TYR A 46 2.35 0.97 -6.40
CA TYR A 46 3.14 1.07 -7.61
C TYR A 46 3.48 -0.31 -8.15
N GLU A 47 3.54 -0.41 -9.47
CA GLU A 47 4.24 -1.48 -10.18
C GLU A 47 5.47 -0.88 -10.84
N SER A 48 6.66 -1.20 -10.30
CA SER A 48 7.91 -0.57 -10.69
C SER A 48 7.83 0.97 -10.60
N LYS A 49 7.70 1.68 -11.73
CA LYS A 49 7.60 3.16 -11.80
C LYS A 49 6.20 3.67 -12.09
N VAL A 50 5.22 2.78 -12.26
CA VAL A 50 3.85 3.13 -12.62
C VAL A 50 3.00 3.23 -11.36
N CYS A 51 2.35 4.38 -11.16
CA CYS A 51 1.35 4.54 -10.10
C CYS A 51 0.07 3.81 -10.53
N LEU A 52 -0.29 2.75 -9.80
CA LEU A 52 -1.53 2.00 -10.06
C LEU A 52 -2.74 2.65 -9.39
N GLY A 53 -2.49 3.45 -8.34
CA GLY A 53 -3.53 4.15 -7.59
C GLY A 53 -3.24 4.14 -6.09
N GLY A 54 -4.24 4.48 -5.30
CA GLY A 54 -4.10 4.52 -3.85
C GLY A 54 -5.45 4.55 -3.16
N GLY A 55 -5.40 4.49 -1.84
CA GLY A 55 -6.57 4.51 -0.99
C GLY A 55 -6.25 5.08 0.38
N ILE A 56 -7.29 5.20 1.20
CA ILE A 56 -7.14 5.56 2.60
C ILE A 56 -7.00 4.27 3.40
N ILE A 57 -5.97 4.21 4.25
CA ILE A 57 -5.77 3.13 5.19
C ILE A 57 -6.99 3.09 6.12
N ALA A 58 -7.75 2.00 6.02
CA ALA A 58 -8.82 1.68 6.94
C ALA A 58 -8.27 0.85 8.11
N ALA A 59 -8.98 0.88 9.24
CA ALA A 59 -8.72 0.00 10.37
C ALA A 59 -9.19 -1.43 10.09
#